data_AF-A0A257MFM7-F1
#
_entry.id   AF-A0A257MFM7-F1
#
_cell.length_a   1.000
_cell.length_b   1.000
_cell.length_c   1.000
_cell.angle_alpha   90.00
_cell.angle_beta   90.00
_cell.angle_gamma   90.00
#
_symmetry.space_group_name_H-M   'P 1'
#
loop_
_entity.id
_entity.type
_entity.pdbx_description
1 polymer ?
#
loop_
_entity_poly.entity_id
_entity_poly.type
_entity_poly.pdbx_seq_one_letter_code
_entity_poly.pdbx_strand_id
1 'polypeptide(L)'
;MTIWHDEYILGDKKKVMWPVIRPRLGEERRFSIEYVIIPGQVQRINVTGGWNAVSIYLQPDDVKVSKYLANKPYRSIFTIDGDSWDFNMRDGALVNVTSFWPGEGLLIDSSGNFTLEIAGKPVDLPYRLDLHPGWNMVGLPVNQTVALENITVNIKHKRYSYPEAVDKGMVSAFVWKYDSSGWTHLGENETLMPGMAYLFEAMDEAKLEFR
;
A
#
# COMPACT_ATOMS: atom_id res chain seq x y z
N MET A 1 -26.76 -4.49 7.59
CA MET A 1 -27.90 -4.36 6.67
C MET A 1 -27.33 -3.96 5.32
N THR A 2 -27.24 -4.91 4.39
CA THR A 2 -26.75 -4.63 3.03
C THR A 2 -27.87 -3.88 2.30
N ILE A 3 -27.73 -2.57 2.14
CA ILE A 3 -28.67 -1.78 1.36
C ILE A 3 -28.33 -2.07 -0.10
N TRP A 4 -29.16 -2.90 -0.74
CA TRP A 4 -29.09 -3.12 -2.18
C TRP A 4 -29.67 -1.87 -2.86
N HIS A 5 -28.86 -1.15 -3.65
CA HIS A 5 -29.32 -0.07 -4.51
C HIS A 5 -29.10 -0.48 -5.97
N ASP A 6 -30.00 -0.02 -6.83
CA ASP A 6 -29.91 -0.26 -8.27
C ASP A 6 -29.68 1.08 -8.98
N GLU A 7 -28.78 1.07 -9.95
CA GLU A 7 -28.36 2.25 -10.70
C GLU A 7 -28.76 2.10 -12.17
N TYR A 8 -29.71 2.90 -12.62
CA TYR A 8 -30.14 2.91 -14.01
C TYR A 8 -29.53 4.10 -14.75
N ILE A 9 -28.92 3.83 -15.89
CA ILE A 9 -28.46 4.84 -16.84
C ILE A 9 -29.59 5.07 -17.85
N LEU A 10 -30.12 6.29 -17.92
CA LEU A 10 -31.18 6.67 -18.85
C LEU A 10 -30.73 7.90 -19.65
N GLY A 11 -30.08 7.65 -20.79
CA GLY A 11 -29.42 8.68 -21.58
C GLY A 11 -28.22 9.28 -20.82
N ASP A 12 -28.25 10.59 -20.61
CA ASP A 12 -27.27 11.36 -19.84
C ASP A 12 -27.60 11.47 -18.34
N LYS A 13 -28.68 10.83 -17.88
CA LYS A 13 -29.14 10.89 -16.48
C LYS A 13 -28.90 9.56 -15.77
N LYS A 14 -28.38 9.62 -14.55
CA LYS A 14 -28.29 8.49 -13.63
C LYS A 14 -29.43 8.56 -12.63
N LYS A 15 -30.27 7.52 -12.57
CA LYS A 15 -31.34 7.40 -11.58
C LYS A 15 -30.98 6.27 -10.62
N VAL A 16 -30.84 6.61 -9.34
CA VAL A 16 -30.58 5.61 -8.31
C VAL A 16 -31.87 5.36 -7.55
N MET A 17 -32.18 4.08 -7.34
CA MET A 17 -33.43 3.64 -6.72
C MET A 17 -33.12 2.85 -5.45
N TRP A 18 -33.80 3.19 -4.36
CA TRP A 18 -33.69 2.50 -3.08
C TRP A 18 -34.98 1.72 -2.80
N PRO A 19 -34.95 0.38 -2.81
CA PRO A 19 -36.10 -0.40 -2.42
C PRO A 19 -36.33 -0.23 -0.90
N VAL A 20 -37.49 0.32 -0.55
CA VAL A 20 -37.91 0.39 0.86
C VAL A 20 -38.50 -0.96 1.25
N ILE A 21 -37.69 -1.81 1.89
CA ILE A 21 -38.14 -3.09 2.43
C ILE A 21 -38.95 -2.81 3.71
N ARG A 22 -40.29 -2.88 3.62
CA ARG A 22 -41.28 -2.59 4.69
C ARG A 22 -41.41 -1.09 5.05
N PRO A 23 -41.99 -0.24 4.18
CA PRO A 23 -42.29 1.15 4.53
C PRO A 23 -43.30 1.20 5.68
N ARG A 24 -43.06 2.02 6.71
CA ARG A 24 -44.09 2.33 7.71
C ARG A 24 -45.00 3.44 7.15
N LEU A 25 -46.30 3.33 7.42
CA LEU A 25 -47.27 4.35 7.00
C LEU A 25 -46.91 5.70 7.66
N GLY A 26 -46.69 6.74 6.85
CA GLY A 26 -46.30 8.09 7.31
C GLY A 26 -44.80 8.31 7.55
N GLU A 27 -43.94 7.35 7.20
CA GLU A 27 -42.48 7.49 7.34
C GLU A 27 -41.90 8.37 6.23
N GLU A 28 -41.38 9.54 6.58
CA GLU A 28 -40.58 10.38 5.68
C GLU A 28 -39.09 10.04 5.86
N ARG A 29 -38.43 9.57 4.80
CA ARG A 29 -36.97 9.38 4.78
C ARG A 29 -36.34 10.39 3.84
N ARG A 30 -35.32 11.09 4.31
CA ARG A 30 -34.46 11.95 3.50
C ARG A 30 -33.11 11.27 3.33
N PHE A 31 -32.62 11.26 2.10
CA PHE A 31 -31.29 10.76 1.77
C PHE A 31 -30.49 11.93 1.18
N SER A 32 -29.22 12.01 1.53
CA SER A 32 -28.24 12.84 0.83
C SER A 32 -27.32 11.90 0.05
N ILE A 33 -27.13 12.19 -1.23
CA ILE A 33 -26.20 11.44 -2.10
C ILE A 33 -25.13 12.42 -2.53
N GLU A 34 -23.88 12.10 -2.23
CA GLU A 34 -22.73 12.85 -2.70
C GLU A 34 -22.01 12.03 -3.77
N TYR A 35 -21.84 12.62 -4.94
CA TYR A 35 -21.02 12.04 -6.01
C TYR A 35 -19.68 12.77 -6.01
N VAL A 36 -18.61 12.04 -5.72
CA VAL A 36 -17.24 12.56 -5.79
C VAL A 36 -16.59 11.97 -7.03
N ILE A 37 -16.20 12.83 -7.98
CA ILE A 37 -15.39 12.42 -9.13
C ILE A 37 -13.94 12.40 -8.65
N ILE A 38 -13.37 11.20 -8.50
CA ILE A 38 -11.96 11.04 -8.18
C ILE A 38 -11.21 10.93 -9.52
N PRO A 39 -10.42 11.95 -9.92
CA PRO A 39 -9.65 11.87 -11.14
C PRO A 39 -8.57 10.79 -11.01
N GLY A 40 -8.29 10.10 -12.12
CA GLY A 40 -7.12 9.23 -12.21
C GLY A 40 -5.84 10.03 -11.97
N GLN A 41 -4.86 9.40 -11.33
CA GLN A 41 -3.56 9.96 -11.03
C GLN A 41 -2.47 9.15 -11.74
N VAL A 42 -1.29 9.74 -11.88
CA VAL A 42 -0.10 9.04 -12.38
C VAL A 42 1.02 9.18 -11.36
N GLN A 43 1.48 8.04 -10.83
CA GLN A 43 2.67 7.97 -10.01
C GLN A 43 3.89 7.80 -10.93
N ARG A 44 4.92 8.61 -10.70
CA ARG A 44 6.20 8.51 -11.40
C ARG A 44 7.26 7.96 -10.47
N ILE A 45 7.90 6.86 -10.86
CA ILE A 45 8.99 6.23 -10.11
C ILE A 45 10.24 6.26 -10.97
N ASN A 46 11.27 6.93 -10.51
CA ASN A 46 12.57 6.98 -11.17
C ASN A 46 13.44 5.84 -10.63
N VAL A 47 13.81 4.90 -11.50
CA VAL A 47 14.69 3.78 -11.19
C VAL A 47 16.08 4.12 -11.74
N THR A 48 17.10 4.01 -10.89
CA THR A 48 18.51 4.23 -11.26
C THR A 48 19.23 2.89 -11.41
N GLY A 49 20.42 2.90 -12.02
CA GLY A 49 21.27 1.71 -12.05
C GLY A 49 21.65 1.24 -10.65
N GLY A 50 21.54 -0.06 -10.40
CA GLY A 50 21.68 -0.68 -9.09
C GLY A 50 20.33 -0.97 -8.42
N TRP A 51 20.36 -1.10 -7.10
CA TRP A 51 19.21 -1.42 -6.28
C TRP A 51 18.35 -0.19 -5.98
N ASN A 52 17.03 -0.34 -6.09
CA ASN A 52 16.05 0.70 -5.83
C ASN A 52 14.93 0.13 -4.97
N ALA A 53 14.72 0.66 -3.76
CA ALA A 53 13.57 0.32 -2.91
C ALA A 53 12.43 1.30 -3.20
N VAL A 54 11.41 0.81 -3.87
CA VAL A 54 10.29 1.62 -4.36
C VAL A 54 8.97 1.01 -3.94
N SER A 55 7.93 1.82 -3.88
CA SER A 55 6.58 1.34 -3.61
C SER A 55 5.56 2.00 -4.52
N ILE A 56 4.36 1.43 -4.54
CA ILE A 56 3.25 1.92 -5.34
C ILE A 56 2.19 2.43 -4.38
N TYR A 57 1.77 3.69 -4.55
CA TYR A 57 0.76 4.33 -3.68
C TYR A 57 -0.60 4.50 -4.37
N LEU A 58 -0.70 4.15 -5.65
CA LEU A 58 -1.96 4.15 -6.40
C LEU A 58 -2.44 2.73 -6.63
N GLN A 59 -3.75 2.51 -6.65
CA GLN A 59 -4.35 1.32 -7.23
C GLN A 59 -4.18 1.38 -8.76
N PRO A 60 -3.31 0.54 -9.35
CA PRO A 60 -3.02 0.63 -10.78
C PRO A 60 -4.23 0.23 -11.62
N ASP A 61 -4.42 0.87 -12.78
CA ASP A 61 -5.45 0.46 -13.76
C ASP A 61 -5.15 -0.92 -14.36
N ASP A 62 -3.86 -1.28 -14.47
CA ASP A 62 -3.38 -2.61 -14.85
C ASP A 62 -2.31 -3.03 -13.84
N VAL A 63 -2.58 -4.07 -13.06
CA VAL A 63 -1.65 -4.50 -12.00
C VAL A 63 -0.43 -5.25 -12.54
N LYS A 64 -0.40 -5.69 -13.80
CA LYS A 64 0.66 -6.58 -14.29
C LYS A 64 1.99 -5.86 -14.38
N VAL A 65 3.02 -6.41 -13.73
CA VAL A 65 4.40 -5.88 -13.78
C VAL A 65 4.92 -5.75 -15.21
N SER A 66 4.60 -6.73 -16.06
CA SER A 66 4.99 -6.73 -17.47
C SER A 66 4.51 -5.50 -18.24
N LYS A 67 3.41 -4.86 -17.82
CA LYS A 67 2.91 -3.62 -18.43
C LYS A 67 3.92 -2.48 -18.34
N TYR A 68 4.64 -2.41 -17.22
CA TYR A 68 5.50 -1.28 -16.87
C TYR A 68 6.98 -1.58 -17.06
N LEU A 69 7.40 -2.83 -16.83
CA LEU A 69 8.80 -3.26 -16.91
C LEU A 69 9.19 -3.93 -18.24
N ALA A 70 8.24 -4.21 -19.14
CA ALA A 70 8.59 -4.74 -20.47
C ALA A 70 9.59 -3.81 -21.19
N ASN A 71 10.67 -4.40 -21.68
CA ASN A 71 11.76 -3.71 -22.38
C ASN A 71 12.49 -2.64 -21.55
N LYS A 72 12.36 -2.65 -20.22
CA LYS A 72 13.15 -1.81 -19.31
C LYS A 72 14.45 -2.54 -18.92
N PRO A 73 15.54 -1.81 -18.63
CA PRO A 73 16.84 -2.39 -18.33
C PRO A 73 16.94 -2.95 -16.89
N TYR A 74 15.89 -3.57 -16.36
CA TYR A 74 15.90 -4.20 -15.03
C TYR A 74 16.46 -5.63 -15.10
N ARG A 75 17.11 -6.09 -14.03
CA ARG A 75 17.63 -7.46 -13.90
C ARG A 75 16.69 -8.35 -13.09
N SER A 76 16.18 -7.83 -11.99
CA SER A 76 15.27 -8.54 -11.09
C SER A 76 14.37 -7.58 -10.34
N ILE A 77 13.23 -8.11 -9.88
CA ILE A 77 12.29 -7.44 -8.98
C ILE A 77 11.77 -8.46 -7.97
N PHE A 78 11.73 -8.06 -6.71
CA PHE A 78 11.17 -8.89 -5.64
C PHE A 78 10.52 -8.05 -4.54
N THR A 79 9.70 -8.72 -3.74
CA THR A 79 9.26 -8.26 -2.42
C THR A 79 9.78 -9.25 -1.37
N ILE A 80 9.67 -8.88 -0.10
CA ILE A 80 10.08 -9.70 1.03
C ILE A 80 8.86 -9.97 1.89
N ASP A 81 8.63 -11.26 2.12
CA ASP A 81 7.59 -11.81 2.96
C ASP A 81 8.16 -13.05 3.67
N GLY A 82 8.47 -12.92 4.97
CA GLY A 82 8.77 -14.06 5.84
C GLY A 82 10.04 -13.95 6.71
N ASP A 83 10.41 -15.10 7.29
CA ASP A 83 11.31 -15.23 8.44
C ASP A 83 12.83 -15.06 8.16
N SER A 84 13.27 -14.94 6.90
CA SER A 84 14.70 -15.08 6.56
C SER A 84 15.27 -13.87 5.83
N TRP A 85 16.04 -13.04 6.53
CA TRP A 85 17.00 -12.10 5.93
C TRP A 85 18.42 -12.63 6.09
N ASP A 86 18.94 -13.29 5.05
CA ASP A 86 20.38 -13.47 4.95
C ASP A 86 20.97 -12.18 4.39
N PHE A 87 21.90 -11.58 5.13
CA PHE A 87 22.67 -10.38 4.72
C PHE A 87 23.36 -10.54 3.35
N ASN A 88 23.46 -11.78 2.86
CA ASN A 88 23.80 -12.11 1.50
C ASN A 88 22.53 -12.62 0.80
N MET A 89 21.95 -11.82 -0.09
CA MET A 89 20.77 -12.10 -0.93
C MET A 89 20.89 -13.39 -1.79
N ARG A 90 21.11 -14.56 -1.18
CA ARG A 90 21.28 -15.84 -1.87
C ARG A 90 20.15 -16.81 -1.61
N ASP A 91 19.57 -16.90 -0.41
CA ASP A 91 18.65 -18.03 -0.12
C ASP A 91 17.46 -17.74 0.84
N GLY A 92 17.06 -16.47 1.06
CA GLY A 92 15.88 -16.12 1.88
C GLY A 92 14.73 -15.47 1.10
N ALA A 93 13.56 -16.12 1.07
CA ALA A 93 12.19 -15.67 0.75
C ALA A 93 11.97 -14.50 -0.26
N LEU A 94 12.77 -14.41 -1.31
CA LEU A 94 12.50 -13.48 -2.42
C LEU A 94 11.24 -13.95 -3.16
N VAL A 95 10.18 -13.15 -3.11
CA VAL A 95 8.97 -13.44 -3.88
C VAL A 95 9.03 -12.70 -5.21
N ASN A 96 8.96 -13.47 -6.30
CA ASN A 96 8.85 -12.89 -7.64
C ASN A 96 7.56 -12.08 -7.76
N VAL A 97 7.69 -10.79 -8.05
CA VAL A 97 6.56 -9.88 -8.19
C VAL A 97 6.03 -9.98 -9.61
N THR A 98 4.78 -10.41 -9.76
CA THR A 98 4.08 -10.48 -11.06
C THR A 98 2.99 -9.43 -11.19
N SER A 99 2.52 -8.90 -10.06
CA SER A 99 1.49 -7.87 -9.97
C SER A 99 1.90 -6.80 -8.98
N PHE A 100 1.46 -5.57 -9.24
CA PHE A 100 1.70 -4.40 -8.42
C PHE A 100 0.49 -4.09 -7.56
N TRP A 101 0.69 -4.06 -6.25
CA TRP A 101 -0.33 -3.71 -5.27
C TRP A 101 0.06 -2.45 -4.48
N PRO A 102 -0.93 -1.61 -4.11
CA PRO A 102 -0.65 -0.44 -3.30
C PRO A 102 -0.06 -0.81 -1.93
N GLY A 103 0.93 -0.06 -1.49
CA GLY A 103 1.56 -0.26 -0.19
C GLY A 103 2.50 -1.47 -0.10
N GLU A 104 2.61 -2.31 -1.14
CA GLU A 104 3.70 -3.28 -1.21
C GLU A 104 5.02 -2.55 -1.52
N GLY A 105 6.06 -2.89 -0.75
CA GLY A 105 7.41 -2.46 -1.05
C GLY A 105 8.09 -3.40 -2.03
N LEU A 106 8.90 -2.84 -2.93
CA LEU A 106 9.54 -3.56 -4.03
C LEU A 106 11.03 -3.21 -4.06
N LEU A 107 11.88 -4.21 -4.27
CA LEU A 107 13.29 -3.99 -4.57
C LEU A 107 13.56 -4.32 -6.04
N ILE A 108 14.06 -3.33 -6.78
CA ILE A 108 14.37 -3.46 -8.21
C ILE A 108 15.89 -3.32 -8.40
N ASP A 109 16.55 -4.36 -8.90
CA ASP A 109 17.91 -4.22 -9.46
C ASP A 109 17.82 -3.83 -10.92
N SER A 110 18.51 -2.76 -11.29
CA SER A 110 18.56 -2.27 -12.66
C SER A 110 19.97 -2.14 -13.20
N SER A 111 20.12 -2.44 -14.50
CA SER A 111 21.36 -2.19 -15.24
C SER A 111 21.47 -0.75 -15.76
N GLY A 112 20.37 0.02 -15.73
CA GLY A 112 20.34 1.39 -16.24
C GLY A 112 19.16 2.20 -15.71
N ASN A 113 19.14 3.49 -16.05
CA ASN A 113 18.11 4.40 -15.54
C ASN A 113 16.84 4.31 -16.40
N PHE A 114 15.68 4.31 -15.76
CA PHE A 114 14.39 4.43 -16.44
C PHE A 114 13.32 5.00 -15.50
N THR A 115 12.22 5.47 -16.08
CA THR A 115 11.05 5.93 -15.32
C THR A 115 9.87 5.00 -15.56
N LEU A 116 9.17 4.68 -14.48
CA LEU A 116 7.86 4.04 -14.50
C LEU A 116 6.78 5.11 -14.35
N GLU A 117 5.72 5.00 -15.14
CA GLU A 117 4.52 5.81 -15.02
C GLU A 117 3.33 4.90 -14.73
N ILE A 118 2.86 4.91 -13.49
CA ILE A 118 1.78 4.05 -13.01
C ILE A 118 0.51 4.89 -12.94
N ALA A 119 -0.36 4.73 -13.93
CA ALA A 119 -1.69 5.30 -13.93
C ALA A 119 -2.63 4.48 -13.04
N GLY A 120 -3.45 5.16 -12.25
CA GLY A 120 -4.36 4.51 -11.32
C GLY A 120 -5.20 5.48 -10.52
N LYS A 121 -5.88 4.98 -9.50
CA LYS A 121 -6.66 5.79 -8.56
C LYS A 121 -6.04 5.73 -7.17
N PRO A 122 -6.24 6.77 -6.33
CA PRO A 122 -5.95 6.67 -4.91
C PRO A 122 -6.64 5.45 -4.30
N VAL A 123 -6.02 4.85 -3.29
CA VAL A 123 -6.65 3.79 -2.50
C VAL A 123 -7.76 4.34 -1.62
N ASP A 124 -8.72 3.50 -1.26
CA ASP A 124 -9.69 3.82 -0.23
C ASP A 124 -9.05 3.78 1.16
N LEU A 125 -9.36 4.78 1.99
CA LEU A 125 -8.89 4.89 3.36
C LEU A 125 -9.98 4.50 4.37
N PRO A 126 -9.64 3.83 5.49
CA PRO A 126 -8.29 3.44 5.88
C PRO A 126 -7.77 2.25 5.06
N TYR A 127 -6.50 2.32 4.64
CA TYR A 127 -5.84 1.24 3.91
C TYR A 127 -5.11 0.33 4.89
N ARG A 128 -5.19 -1.00 4.69
CA ARG A 128 -4.54 -1.98 5.56
C ARG A 128 -3.59 -2.85 4.76
N LEU A 129 -2.35 -2.92 5.22
CA LEU A 129 -1.34 -3.85 4.74
C LEU A 129 -1.16 -4.95 5.78
N ASP A 130 -1.20 -6.19 5.32
CA ASP A 130 -0.89 -7.35 6.14
C ASP A 130 0.63 -7.43 6.38
N LEU A 131 1.01 -7.75 7.61
CA LEU A 131 2.38 -8.08 7.99
C LEU A 131 2.40 -9.52 8.48
N HIS A 132 3.31 -10.29 7.91
CA HIS A 132 3.62 -11.64 8.36
C HIS A 132 4.73 -11.60 9.41
N PRO A 133 4.83 -12.61 10.29
CA PRO A 133 5.99 -12.76 11.16
C PRO A 133 7.30 -12.67 10.39
N GLY A 134 8.26 -11.94 10.94
CA GLY A 134 9.54 -11.63 10.28
C GLY A 134 9.52 -10.32 9.52
N TRP A 135 10.36 -10.24 8.48
CA TRP A 135 10.58 -9.02 7.72
C TRP A 135 9.56 -8.87 6.59
N ASN A 136 9.03 -7.65 6.46
CA ASN A 136 8.03 -7.29 5.47
C ASN A 136 8.51 -6.06 4.70
N MET A 137 8.47 -6.12 3.37
CA MET A 137 8.76 -4.96 2.54
C MET A 137 7.49 -4.13 2.32
N VAL A 138 7.44 -2.97 2.98
CA VAL A 138 6.25 -2.13 3.09
C VAL A 138 6.50 -0.78 2.41
N GLY A 139 5.55 -0.36 1.61
CA GLY A 139 5.45 0.97 1.05
C GLY A 139 4.35 1.81 1.69
N LEU A 140 4.31 3.10 1.36
CA LEU A 140 3.16 3.93 1.68
C LEU A 140 2.06 3.76 0.62
N PRO A 141 0.83 3.39 1.01
CA PRO A 141 -0.30 3.31 0.08
C PRO A 141 -0.97 4.69 -0.13
N VAL A 142 -0.29 5.80 0.18
CA VAL A 142 -0.81 7.16 0.08
C VAL A 142 0.24 8.10 -0.51
N ASN A 143 -0.22 9.14 -1.21
CA ASN A 143 0.65 10.16 -1.81
C ASN A 143 0.95 11.32 -0.84
N GLN A 144 1.28 10.99 0.42
CA GLN A 144 1.66 11.95 1.45
C GLN A 144 2.66 11.30 2.40
N THR A 145 3.49 12.11 3.05
CA THR A 145 4.44 11.61 4.05
C THR A 145 3.70 11.23 5.33
N VAL A 146 4.15 10.14 5.98
CA VAL A 146 3.50 9.62 7.21
C VAL A 146 4.57 9.37 8.27
N ALA A 147 4.42 9.99 9.43
CA ALA A 147 5.23 9.67 10.60
C ALA A 147 4.78 8.33 11.21
N LEU A 148 5.73 7.55 11.77
CA LEU A 148 5.42 6.24 12.35
C LEU A 148 4.35 6.32 13.46
N GLU A 149 4.36 7.38 14.26
CA GLU A 149 3.36 7.66 15.30
C GLU A 149 1.91 7.71 14.78
N ASN A 150 1.71 8.02 13.50
CA ASN A 150 0.40 8.10 12.86
C ASN A 150 -0.07 6.77 12.26
N ILE A 151 0.75 5.71 12.32
CA ILE A 151 0.40 4.38 11.84
C ILE A 151 -0.27 3.60 12.97
N THR A 152 -1.43 3.00 12.68
CA THR A 152 -2.06 2.06 13.61
C THR A 152 -1.62 0.64 13.29
N VAL A 153 -1.21 -0.13 14.29
CA VAL A 153 -0.95 -1.57 14.19
C VAL A 153 -2.16 -2.34 14.71
N ASN A 154 -2.72 -3.23 13.89
CA ASN A 154 -3.86 -4.07 14.25
C ASN A 154 -3.41 -5.51 14.48
N ILE A 155 -3.59 -6.02 15.70
CA ILE A 155 -3.24 -7.40 16.07
C ILE A 155 -4.40 -8.00 16.86
N LYS A 156 -4.85 -9.20 16.47
CA LYS A 156 -5.91 -9.96 17.18
C LYS A 156 -7.15 -9.09 17.53
N HIS A 157 -7.61 -8.29 16.55
CA HIS A 157 -8.74 -7.35 16.66
C HIS A 157 -8.56 -6.16 17.63
N LYS A 158 -7.34 -5.90 18.10
CA LYS A 158 -6.98 -4.71 18.88
C LYS A 158 -6.16 -3.75 18.03
N ARG A 159 -6.28 -2.45 18.35
CA ARG A 159 -5.59 -1.34 17.68
C ARG A 159 -4.58 -0.76 18.64
N TYR A 160 -3.35 -0.56 18.17
CA TYR A 160 -2.24 0.05 18.89
C TYR A 160 -1.67 1.18 18.04
N SER A 161 -1.18 2.25 18.65
CA SER A 161 -0.25 3.13 17.92
C SER A 161 1.05 2.37 17.60
N TYR A 162 1.81 2.80 16.60
CA TYR A 162 3.09 2.17 16.30
C TYR A 162 4.03 2.14 17.52
N PRO A 163 4.23 3.24 18.28
CA PRO A 163 5.06 3.21 19.49
C PRO A 163 4.54 2.24 20.56
N GLU A 164 3.22 2.17 20.78
CA GLU A 164 2.65 1.21 21.74
C GLU A 164 2.88 -0.25 21.31
N ALA A 165 2.86 -0.53 20.01
CA ALA A 165 3.13 -1.86 19.47
C ALA A 165 4.62 -2.23 19.63
N VAL A 166 5.51 -1.27 19.44
CA VAL A 166 6.95 -1.41 19.72
C VAL A 166 7.20 -1.72 21.19
N ASP A 167 6.64 -0.92 22.12
CA ASP A 167 6.80 -1.11 23.56
C ASP A 167 6.30 -2.48 24.05
N LYS A 168 5.31 -3.04 23.34
CA LYS A 168 4.74 -4.37 23.61
C LYS A 168 5.48 -5.51 22.92
N GLY A 169 6.54 -5.22 22.16
CA GLY A 169 7.31 -6.21 21.42
C GLY A 169 6.50 -6.89 20.31
N MET A 170 5.54 -6.18 19.72
CA MET A 170 4.70 -6.72 18.64
C MET A 170 5.30 -6.45 17.26
N VAL A 171 6.01 -5.33 17.13
CA VAL A 171 6.77 -4.92 15.94
C VAL A 171 8.11 -4.35 16.40
N SER A 172 9.10 -4.33 15.51
CA SER A 172 10.41 -3.76 15.80
C SER A 172 10.38 -2.23 15.85
N ALA A 173 11.16 -1.65 16.76
CA ALA A 173 11.42 -0.21 16.78
C ALA A 173 12.19 0.26 15.54
N PHE A 174 12.93 -0.64 14.91
CA PHE A 174 13.82 -0.34 13.81
C PHE A 174 13.13 -0.57 12.48
N VAL A 175 12.77 0.53 11.82
CA VAL A 175 12.35 0.53 10.41
C VAL A 175 13.57 0.82 9.56
N TRP A 176 13.76 0.06 8.48
CA TRP A 176 14.89 0.27 7.58
C TRP A 176 14.44 0.91 6.27
N LYS A 177 15.28 1.81 5.75
CA LYS A 177 15.18 2.38 4.41
C LYS A 177 16.39 1.94 3.58
N TYR A 178 16.25 1.96 2.27
CA TYR A 178 17.35 1.74 1.36
C TYR A 178 17.78 3.06 0.72
N ASP A 179 19.06 3.38 0.81
CA ASP A 179 19.66 4.55 0.18
C ASP A 179 20.99 4.19 -0.53
N SER A 180 21.75 5.20 -0.97
CA SER A 180 23.02 4.99 -1.68
C SER A 180 24.10 4.27 -0.85
N SER A 181 23.97 4.26 0.47
CA SER A 181 24.84 3.54 1.41
C SER A 181 24.34 2.13 1.75
N GLY A 182 23.20 1.72 1.20
CA GLY A 182 22.56 0.43 1.45
C GLY A 182 21.38 0.56 2.42
N TRP A 183 21.15 -0.48 3.22
CA TRP A 183 20.12 -0.47 4.25
C TRP A 183 20.56 0.33 5.47
N THR A 184 19.80 1.36 5.79
CA THR A 184 20.03 2.24 6.95
C THR A 184 18.76 2.35 7.78
N HIS A 185 18.89 2.64 9.07
CA HIS A 185 17.74 2.89 9.93
C HIS A 185 17.03 4.19 9.51
N LEU A 186 15.71 4.15 9.51
CA LEU A 186 14.88 5.34 9.48
C LEU A 186 15.08 6.10 10.81
N GLY A 187 15.52 7.35 10.75
CA GLY A 187 15.74 8.15 11.95
C GLY A 187 14.44 8.44 12.72
N GLU A 188 14.55 8.71 14.02
CA GLU A 188 13.39 8.93 14.90
C GLU A 188 12.47 10.08 14.45
N ASN A 189 13.03 11.11 13.81
CA ASN A 189 12.30 12.27 13.29
C ASN A 189 12.03 12.19 11.78
N GLU A 190 12.40 11.07 11.14
CA GLU A 190 12.12 10.88 9.72
C GLU A 190 10.71 10.32 9.52
N THR A 191 10.15 10.59 8.34
CA THR A 191 8.83 10.12 7.96
C THR A 191 8.94 9.16 6.79
N LEU A 192 7.96 8.27 6.67
CA LEU A 192 7.80 7.46 5.47
C LEU A 192 7.41 8.40 4.32
N MET A 193 8.04 8.20 3.16
CA MET A 193 7.85 8.99 1.95
C MET A 193 7.06 8.22 0.89
N PRO A 194 6.14 8.87 0.18
CA PRO A 194 5.36 8.22 -0.87
C PRO A 194 6.29 7.70 -1.97
N GLY A 195 6.03 6.47 -2.43
CA GLY A 195 6.81 5.83 -3.47
C GLY A 195 8.12 5.20 -3.02
N MET A 196 8.47 5.30 -1.72
CA MET A 196 9.61 4.61 -1.11
C MET A 196 9.14 3.33 -0.43
N ALA A 197 10.02 2.33 -0.37
CA ALA A 197 9.80 1.10 0.38
C ALA A 197 10.74 1.00 1.58
N TYR A 198 10.26 0.30 2.60
CA TYR A 198 10.85 0.19 3.92
C TYR A 198 10.75 -1.26 4.40
N LEU A 199 11.64 -1.66 5.30
CA LEU A 199 11.52 -2.95 5.99
C LEU A 199 10.93 -2.74 7.37
N PHE A 200 9.86 -3.47 7.64
CA PHE A 200 9.22 -3.60 8.93
C PHE A 200 9.37 -5.03 9.42
N GLU A 201 9.70 -5.21 10.69
CA GLU A 201 9.71 -6.53 11.33
C GLU A 201 8.51 -6.66 12.26
N ALA A 202 7.74 -7.72 12.09
CA ALA A 202 6.61 -8.07 12.93
C ALA A 202 6.89 -9.38 13.69
N MET A 203 6.44 -9.45 14.94
CA MET A 203 6.64 -10.63 15.80
C MET A 203 5.45 -11.61 15.75
N ASP A 204 4.33 -11.18 15.18
CA ASP A 204 3.09 -11.94 15.01
C ASP A 204 2.36 -11.35 13.78
N GLU A 205 1.36 -12.07 13.29
CA GLU A 205 0.46 -11.58 12.23
C GLU A 205 -0.17 -10.24 12.65
N ALA A 206 0.06 -9.21 11.85
CA ALA A 206 -0.38 -7.85 12.12
C ALA A 206 -0.91 -7.16 10.87
N LYS A 207 -1.58 -6.01 11.04
CA LYS A 207 -1.90 -5.12 9.92
C LYS A 207 -1.50 -3.68 10.21
N LEU A 208 -0.70 -3.09 9.34
CA LEU A 208 -0.47 -1.65 9.33
C LEU A 208 -1.68 -0.96 8.71
N GLU A 209 -2.30 -0.03 9.43
CA GLU A 209 -3.42 0.77 8.95
C GLU A 209 -2.99 2.23 8.77
N PHE A 210 -3.18 2.74 7.55
CA PHE A 210 -2.92 4.10 7.11
C PHE A 210 -4.25 4.85 6.96
N ARG A 211 -4.27 6.13 7.34
CA ARG A 211 -5.48 6.96 7.42
C ARG A 211 -5.26 8.34 6.79
#